data_AF-A0A432EH96-F1
#
_entry.id   AF-A0A432EH96-F1
#
_cell.length_a   1.000
_cell.length_b   1.000
_cell.length_c   1.000
_cell.angle_alpha   90.00
_cell.angle_beta   90.00
_cell.angle_gamma   90.00
#
_symmetry.space_group_name_H-M   'P 1'
#
loop_
_entity.id
_entity.type
_entity.pdbx_description
1 polymer ?
#
loop_
_entity_poly.entity_id
_entity_poly.type
_entity_poly.pdbx_seq_one_letter_code
_entity_poly.pdbx_strand_id
1 'polypeptide(L)' 'ETLKELGGGNLPTVVTTVAVVATVQVQEVINLITQNEENLEGKTLIVDLKTYQWVPVKLSKNPKCQVCSSS' A
#
# COMPACT_ATOMS: atom_id res chain seq x y z
N GLU A 1 -18.50 0.78 14.40
CA GLU A 1 -18.33 2.24 14.52
C GLU A 1 -17.23 2.83 13.62
N THR A 2 -16.18 2.09 13.27
CA THR A 2 -14.91 2.60 12.72
C THR A 2 -15.01 3.43 11.44
N LEU A 3 -15.90 3.08 10.50
CA LEU A 3 -16.05 3.83 9.23
C LEU A 3 -16.75 5.19 9.41
N LYS A 4 -17.65 5.31 10.40
CA LYS A 4 -18.34 6.58 10.69
C LYS A 4 -17.40 7.61 11.33
N GLU A 5 -16.41 7.16 12.10
CA GLU A 5 -15.39 8.03 12.71
C GLU A 5 -14.38 8.56 11.68
N LEU A 6 -14.12 7.79 10.62
CA LEU A 6 -13.25 8.20 9.51
C LEU A 6 -13.97 9.09 8.47
N GLY A 7 -15.30 9.05 8.44
CA GLY A 7 -16.10 9.57 7.33
C GLY A 7 -17.13 10.61 7.74
N GLY A 8 -16.70 11.86 7.92
CA GLY A 8 -17.58 13.01 7.69
C GLY A 8 -18.14 13.01 6.25
N GLY A 9 -18.28 14.17 5.59
CA GLY A 9 -18.82 14.27 4.21
C GLY A 9 -18.13 13.43 3.11
N ASN A 10 -17.03 12.71 3.41
CA ASN A 10 -16.22 11.92 2.48
C ASN A 10 -16.30 10.39 2.73
N LEU A 11 -17.29 9.91 3.49
CA LEU A 11 -17.46 8.49 3.81
C LEU A 11 -17.30 7.53 2.61
N PRO A 12 -17.86 7.81 1.41
CA PRO A 12 -17.66 6.94 0.24
C PRO A 12 -16.18 6.79 -0.16
N THR A 13 -15.41 7.87 -0.16
CA THR A 13 -14.00 7.87 -0.55
C THR A 13 -13.12 7.07 0.42
N VAL A 14 -13.41 7.19 1.71
CA VAL A 14 -12.69 6.43 2.75
C VAL A 14 -12.91 4.94 2.59
N VAL A 15 -14.16 4.53 2.39
CA VAL A 15 -14.52 3.11 2.21
C VAL A 15 -13.81 2.51 0.99
N THR A 16 -13.84 3.20 -0.14
CA THR A 16 -13.16 2.74 -1.37
C THR A 16 -11.65 2.66 -1.17
N THR A 17 -11.04 3.66 -0.52
CA THR A 17 -9.59 3.65 -0.23
C THR A 17 -9.18 2.44 0.58
N VAL A 18 -9.89 2.19 1.68
CA VAL A 18 -9.60 1.05 2.56
C VAL A 18 -9.77 -0.27 1.82
N ALA A 19 -10.82 -0.44 1.02
CA ALA A 19 -11.06 -1.64 0.25
C ALA A 19 -9.94 -1.91 -0.78
N VAL A 20 -9.48 -0.87 -1.47
CA VAL A 20 -8.36 -0.98 -2.43
C VAL A 20 -7.07 -1.40 -1.72
N VAL A 21 -6.72 -0.72 -0.62
CA VAL A 21 -5.50 -1.04 0.14
C VAL A 21 -5.54 -2.47 0.67
N ALA A 22 -6.67 -2.91 1.24
CA ALA A 22 -6.82 -4.27 1.74
C ALA A 22 -6.66 -5.32 0.62
N THR A 23 -7.24 -5.06 -0.56
CA THR A 23 -7.12 -5.96 -1.71
C THR A 23 -5.66 -6.08 -2.18
N VAL A 24 -4.95 -4.97 -2.27
CA VAL A 24 -3.51 -4.95 -2.64
C VAL A 24 -2.68 -5.74 -1.62
N GLN A 25 -2.93 -5.55 -0.32
CA GLN A 25 -2.22 -6.29 0.72
C GLN A 25 -2.43 -7.80 0.61
N VAL A 26 -3.67 -8.25 0.38
CA VAL A 26 -3.97 -9.68 0.19
C VAL A 26 -3.27 -10.23 -1.05
N GLN A 27 -3.29 -9.49 -2.17
CA GLN A 27 -2.62 -9.92 -3.39
C GLN A 27 -1.10 -10.01 -3.20
N GLU A 28 -0.49 -9.09 -2.47
CA GLU A 28 0.95 -9.14 -2.18
C GLU A 28 1.32 -10.33 -1.28
N VAL A 29 0.48 -10.68 -0.31
CA VAL A 29 0.67 -11.91 0.47
C VAL A 29 0.66 -13.14 -0.44
N ILE A 30 -0.28 -13.20 -1.39
CA ILE A 30 -0.33 -14.29 -2.38
C ILE A 30 0.97 -14.30 -3.19
N ASN A 31 1.38 -13.15 -3.75
CA ASN A 31 2.60 -13.02 -4.56
C ASN A 31 3.85 -13.49 -3.80
N LEU A 32 3.98 -13.12 -2.53
CA LEU A 32 5.11 -13.54 -1.69
C LEU A 32 5.09 -15.06 -1.43
N ILE A 33 3.93 -15.64 -1.12
CA ILE A 33 3.80 -17.08 -0.83
C ILE A 33 4.04 -17.93 -2.08
N THR A 34 3.54 -17.49 -3.24
CA THR A 34 3.70 -18.20 -4.52
C THR A 34 5.04 -17.91 -5.20
N GLN A 35 5.91 -17.11 -4.59
CA GLN A 35 7.20 -16.68 -5.14
C GLN A 35 7.06 -15.99 -6.51
N ASN A 36 6.01 -15.19 -6.68
CA ASN A 36 5.85 -14.35 -7.85
C ASN A 36 6.91 -13.24 -7.84
N GLU A 37 7.73 -13.18 -8.89
CA GLU A 37 8.79 -12.16 -9.05
C GLU A 37 8.19 -10.76 -9.25
N GLU A 38 6.95 -10.67 -9.74
CA GLU A 38 6.20 -9.42 -9.87
C GLU A 38 5.48 -9.07 -8.56
N ASN A 39 6.25 -8.62 -7.56
CA ASN A 39 5.73 -8.15 -6.28
C ASN A 39 6.20 -6.72 -5.94
N LEU A 40 5.68 -6.18 -4.84
CA LEU A 40 5.96 -4.84 -4.32
C LEU A 40 7.12 -4.81 -3.32
N GLU A 41 7.88 -5.90 -3.15
CA GLU A 41 9.08 -5.90 -2.31
C GLU A 41 10.07 -4.81 -2.79
N GLY A 42 10.57 -4.02 -1.84
CA GLY A 42 11.45 -2.88 -2.12
C GLY A 42 10.79 -1.75 -2.93
N LYS A 43 9.46 -1.73 -3.03
CA LYS A 43 8.68 -0.69 -3.70
C LYS A 43 7.61 -0.14 -2.76
N THR A 44 7.13 1.06 -3.06
CA THR A 44 5.93 1.65 -2.48
C THR A 44 4.97 1.95 -3.61
N LEU A 45 3.72 1.53 -3.48
CA LEU A 45 2.69 1.81 -4.46
C LEU A 45 1.90 3.04 -4.03
N ILE A 46 1.89 4.08 -4.86
CA ILE A 46 1.05 5.26 -4.68
C ILE A 46 -0.20 5.08 -5.54
N VAL A 47 -1.37 5.20 -4.91
CA VAL A 47 -2.66 5.06 -5.59
C VAL A 47 -3.42 6.38 -5.49
N ASP A 48 -3.65 7.02 -6.64
CA ASP A 48 -4.57 8.15 -6.76
C ASP A 48 -5.91 7.64 -7.29
N LEU A 49 -6.89 7.51 -6.39
CA LEU A 49 -8.23 7.02 -6.72
C LEU A 49 -9.11 8.05 -7.44
N LYS A 50 -8.70 9.31 -7.51
CA LYS A 50 -9.42 10.33 -8.28
C LYS A 50 -9.10 10.20 -9.77
N THR A 51 -7.83 9.95 -10.10
CA THR A 51 -7.33 9.82 -11.47
C THR A 51 -7.11 8.37 -11.91
N TYR A 52 -7.36 7.41 -11.02
CA TYR A 52 -7.09 5.98 -11.20
C TYR A 52 -5.65 5.68 -11.61
N GLN A 53 -4.69 6.45 -11.07
CA GLN A 53 -3.27 6.26 -11.33
C GLN A 53 -2.63 5.39 -10.25
N TRP A 54 -1.79 4.46 -10.70
CA TRP A 54 -1.09 3.49 -9.88
C TRP A 54 0.39 3.60 -10.19
N VAL A 55 1.16 4.14 -9.24
CA VAL A 55 2.56 4.49 -9.48
C VAL A 55 3.44 3.71 -8.51
N PRO A 56 4.17 2.69 -8.99
CA PRO A 56 5.18 2.02 -8.18
C PRO A 56 6.42 2.90 -8.08
N VAL A 57 6.89 3.12 -6.86
CA VAL A 57 8.10 3.88 -6.56
C VAL A 57 9.10 2.94 -5.90
N LYS A 58 10.30 2.80 -6.47
CA LYS A 58 11.36 2.00 -5.87
C LYS A 58 11.82 2.65 -4.56
N LEU A 59 11.86 1.88 -3.48
CA LEU A 59 12.30 2.32 -2.17
C LEU A 59 13.74 1.83 -1.92
N SER A 60 14.67 2.77 -1.85
CA SER A 60 16.07 2.48 -1.52
C SER A 60 16.26 2.43 0.00
N LYS A 61 17.03 1.43 0.47
CA LYS A 61 17.44 1.33 1.88
C LYS A 61 18.19 2.61 2.29
N ASN A 62 17.76 3.23 3.38
CA ASN A 62 18.46 4.39 3.94
C ASN A 62 19.71 3.91 4.71
N PRO A 63 20.94 4.27 4.30
CA PRO A 63 22.17 3.83 4.96
C PRO A 63 22.34 4.41 6.38
N LYS A 64 21.57 5.43 6.75
CA LYS A 64 21.55 6.04 8.09
C LYS A 64 20.35 5.59 8.92
N CYS A 65 19.58 4.60 8.47
CA CYS A 65 18.40 4.12 9.20
C CYS A 65 18.79 3.43 10.51
N GLN A 66 18.40 4.01 11.64
CA GLN A 66 18.60 3.46 12.98
C GLN A 66 18.00 2.06 13.24
N VAL A 67 17.18 1.53 12.33
CA VAL A 67 16.60 0.17 12.44
C VAL A 67 17.32 -0.82 11.54
N CYS A 68 17.51 -0.50 10.26
CA CYS A 68 17.98 -1.47 9.26
C CYS A 68 19.35 -1.17 8.65
N SER A 69 20.03 -0.07 9.01
CA SER A 69 21.31 0.30 8.37
C SER A 69 22.45 -0.71 8.57
N SER A 70 22.45 -1.42 9.69
CA SER A 70 23.51 -2.37 10.08
C SER A 70 23.29 -3.80 9.58
N SER A 71 22.16 -4.06 8.93
CA SER A 71 21.83 -5.38 8.37
C SER A 71 22.37 -5.58 6.96
#